data_AF-A0A180FZA2-F1
#
_entry.id   AF-A0A180FZA2-F1
#
_cell.length_a   1.000
_cell.length_b   1.000
_cell.length_c   1.000
_cell.angle_alpha   90.00
_cell.angle_beta   90.00
_cell.angle_gamma   90.00
#
_symmetry.space_group_name_H-M   'P 1'
#
loop_
_entity.id
_entity.type
_entity.pdbx_description
1 polymer ?
#
loop_
_entity_poly.entity_id
_entity_poly.type
_entity_poly.pdbx_seq_one_letter_code
_entity_poly.pdbx_strand_id
1 'polypeptide(L)'
;MGLGKTLTTLAHILSTSDSAVQFHWANWIQRSAATLVICPLATLSNWEAKIRLHFEENAITYQVFHGASRKQCSKKDLQSALVVLTTYEMIAGSANGSQEDQLTVELLNLCWFRVVINEAQIQMQTEPGTFSNFSPSLYFA
;
A
#
# COMPACT_ATOMS: atom_id res chain seq x y z
N MET A 1 9.41 17.82 -4.92
CA MET A 1 9.08 18.27 -6.29
C MET A 1 7.60 18.01 -6.58
N GLY A 2 6.82 19.09 -6.71
CA GLY A 2 5.35 19.11 -6.71
C GLY A 2 4.68 18.90 -8.07
N LEU A 3 4.96 17.78 -8.74
CA LEU A 3 4.38 17.41 -10.05
C LEU A 3 2.98 16.78 -9.96
N GLY A 4 2.30 16.83 -8.80
CA GLY A 4 0.96 16.27 -8.64
C GLY A 4 0.85 14.74 -8.70
N LYS A 5 1.94 13.98 -8.85
CA LYS A 5 1.94 12.51 -8.97
C LYS A 5 1.02 11.81 -7.97
N THR A 6 1.13 12.14 -6.69
CA THR A 6 0.25 11.57 -5.66
C THR A 6 -1.24 11.81 -5.94
N LEU A 7 -1.62 13.01 -6.36
CA LEU A 7 -3.01 13.33 -6.68
C LEU A 7 -3.46 12.58 -7.93
N THR A 8 -2.61 12.50 -8.96
CA THR A 8 -2.87 11.69 -10.15
C THR A 8 -3.06 10.21 -9.79
N THR A 9 -2.24 9.67 -8.90
CA THR A 9 -2.39 8.30 -8.41
C THR A 9 -3.72 8.11 -7.67
N LEU A 10 -4.08 9.02 -6.76
CA LEU A 10 -5.35 8.95 -6.03
C LEU A 10 -6.56 9.05 -6.96
N ALA A 11 -6.54 9.97 -7.93
CA ALA A 11 -7.57 10.07 -8.96
C ALA A 11 -7.65 8.80 -9.81
N HIS A 12 -6.51 8.19 -10.13
CA HIS A 12 -6.49 6.95 -10.89
C HIS A 12 -7.04 5.76 -10.08
N ILE A 13 -6.74 5.67 -8.78
CA ILE A 13 -7.30 4.68 -7.87
C ILE A 13 -8.83 4.79 -7.86
N LEU A 14 -9.36 6.00 -7.70
CA LEU A 14 -10.80 6.25 -7.76
C LEU A 14 -11.39 5.85 -9.12
N SER A 15 -10.76 6.23 -10.23
CA SER A 15 -11.27 5.90 -11.58
C SER A 15 -11.29 4.41 -11.90
N THR A 16 -10.59 3.57 -11.12
CA THR A 16 -10.47 2.13 -11.34
C THR A 16 -11.06 1.31 -10.19
N SER A 17 -11.81 1.94 -9.29
CA SER A 17 -12.40 1.27 -8.12
C SER A 17 -13.34 0.13 -8.51
N ASP A 18 -14.13 0.28 -9.57
CA ASP A 18 -15.04 -0.77 -10.03
C ASP A 18 -14.29 -2.03 -10.48
N SER A 19 -13.19 -1.86 -11.23
CA SER A 19 -12.32 -2.96 -11.63
C SER A 19 -11.64 -3.61 -10.42
N ALA A 20 -11.27 -2.82 -9.42
CA ALA A 20 -10.68 -3.31 -8.19
C ALA A 20 -11.66 -4.19 -7.39
N VAL A 21 -12.93 -3.77 -7.32
CA VAL A 21 -14.01 -4.54 -6.69
C VAL A 21 -14.25 -5.85 -7.44
N GLN A 22 -14.28 -5.84 -8.78
CA GLN A 22 -14.40 -7.07 -9.58
C GLN A 22 -13.23 -8.03 -9.34
N PHE A 23 -12.00 -7.50 -9.27
CA PHE A 23 -10.81 -8.30 -8.96
C PHE A 23 -10.93 -8.96 -7.57
N HIS A 24 -11.37 -8.22 -6.57
CA HIS A 24 -11.61 -8.75 -5.22
C HIS A 24 -12.67 -9.86 -5.22
N TRP A 25 -13.83 -9.64 -5.83
CA TRP A 25 -14.92 -10.63 -5.83
C TRP A 25 -14.57 -11.93 -6.55
N ALA A 26 -13.66 -11.91 -7.53
CA ALA A 26 -13.20 -13.12 -8.19
C ALA A 26 -12.47 -14.10 -7.23
N ASN A 27 -11.89 -13.63 -6.13
CA ASN A 27 -11.40 -14.48 -5.03
C ASN A 27 -11.28 -13.65 -3.75
N TRP A 28 -12.40 -13.44 -3.06
CA TRP A 28 -12.47 -12.55 -1.88
C TRP A 28 -11.68 -13.04 -0.66
N ILE A 29 -11.22 -14.31 -0.66
CA ILE A 29 -10.40 -14.88 0.43
C ILE A 29 -8.95 -14.40 0.34
N GLN A 30 -8.43 -14.26 -0.88
CA GLN A 30 -7.02 -13.94 -1.13
C GLN A 30 -6.82 -12.61 -1.84
N ARG A 31 -7.81 -12.06 -2.56
CA ARG A 31 -7.67 -10.81 -3.30
C ARG A 31 -8.13 -9.63 -2.47
N SER A 32 -7.45 -8.49 -2.63
CA SER A 32 -7.83 -7.20 -2.06
C SER A 32 -8.12 -6.22 -3.19
N ALA A 33 -9.21 -5.44 -3.06
CA ALA A 33 -9.51 -4.32 -3.94
C ALA A 33 -8.59 -3.11 -3.65
N ALA A 34 -7.91 -3.10 -2.51
CA ALA A 34 -7.07 -2.00 -2.12
C ALA A 34 -5.85 -1.85 -3.03
N THR A 35 -5.45 -0.59 -3.23
CA THR A 35 -4.13 -0.24 -3.74
C THR A 35 -3.14 -0.20 -2.57
N LEU A 36 -2.13 -1.06 -2.62
CA LEU A 36 -1.02 -1.04 -1.66
C LEU A 36 -0.01 0.04 -2.06
N VAL A 37 0.09 1.10 -1.28
CA VAL A 37 1.08 2.16 -1.47
C VAL A 37 2.23 1.92 -0.49
N ILE A 38 3.41 1.69 -1.05
CA ILE A 38 4.63 1.47 -0.31
C ILE A 38 5.46 2.74 -0.39
N CYS A 39 5.81 3.32 0.75
CA CYS A 39 6.48 4.61 0.77
C CYS A 39 7.48 4.75 1.94
N PRO A 40 8.46 5.67 1.84
CA PRO A 40 9.27 6.04 3.00
C PRO A 40 8.38 6.57 4.12
N LEU A 41 8.73 6.24 5.38
CA LEU A 41 7.96 6.68 6.57
C LEU A 41 7.73 8.19 6.59
N ALA A 42 8.74 8.98 6.20
CA ALA A 42 8.67 10.44 6.11
C ALA A 42 7.59 10.96 5.15
N THR A 43 7.12 10.14 4.21
CA THR A 43 6.11 10.53 3.21
C THR A 43 4.72 9.99 3.52
N LEU A 44 4.57 9.11 4.51
CA LEU A 44 3.30 8.46 4.83
C LEU A 44 2.22 9.49 5.25
N SER A 45 2.55 10.39 6.18
CA SER A 45 1.63 11.44 6.62
C SER A 45 1.27 12.41 5.49
N ASN A 46 2.15 12.57 4.48
CA ASN A 46 1.85 13.40 3.31
C ASN A 46 0.76 12.78 2.41
N TRP A 47 0.68 11.44 2.35
CA TRP A 47 -0.40 10.75 1.66
C TRP A 47 -1.74 10.97 2.37
N GLU A 48 -1.77 10.79 3.69
CA GLU A 48 -2.98 11.05 4.49
C GLU A 48 -3.46 12.49 4.34
N ALA A 49 -2.54 13.46 4.44
CA ALA A 49 -2.86 14.88 4.30
C ALA A 49 -3.45 15.20 2.92
N LYS A 50 -2.91 14.63 1.83
CA LYS A 50 -3.44 14.84 0.48
C LYS A 50 -4.82 14.22 0.28
N ILE A 51 -5.07 13.05 0.86
CA ILE A 51 -6.39 12.43 0.82
C ILE A 51 -7.40 13.35 1.52
N ARG A 52 -7.10 13.78 2.75
CA ARG A 52 -8.00 14.64 3.55
C ARG A 52 -8.20 16.05 2.97
N LEU A 53 -7.19 16.59 2.28
CA LEU A 53 -7.24 17.95 1.73
C LEU A 53 -8.01 18.04 0.40
N HIS A 54 -7.92 17.01 -0.44
CA HIS A 54 -8.40 17.06 -1.83
C HIS A 54 -9.64 16.23 -2.11
N PHE A 55 -10.06 15.37 -1.18
CA PHE A 55 -11.21 14.49 -1.35
C PHE A 55 -12.20 14.66 -0.21
N GLU A 56 -13.48 14.48 -0.51
CA GLU A 56 -14.53 14.43 0.50
C GLU A 56 -14.30 13.28 1.47
N GLU A 57 -14.87 13.40 2.66
CA GLU A 57 -14.80 12.35 3.67
C GLU A 57 -15.36 11.03 3.10
N ASN A 58 -14.64 9.93 3.33
CA ASN A 58 -14.94 8.58 2.82
C ASN A 58 -14.89 8.40 1.29
N ALA A 59 -14.57 9.43 0.49
CA ALA A 59 -14.40 9.25 -0.96
C ALA A 59 -13.23 8.30 -1.28
N ILE A 60 -12.12 8.43 -0.53
CA ILE A 60 -11.01 7.48 -0.55
C ILE A 60 -10.85 6.89 0.86
N THR A 61 -11.37 5.69 1.08
CA THR A 61 -11.12 4.94 2.30
C THR A 61 -9.67 4.46 2.32
N TYR A 62 -8.97 4.70 3.42
CA TYR A 62 -7.56 4.32 3.53
C TYR A 62 -7.22 3.74 4.90
N GLN A 63 -6.24 2.83 4.92
CA GLN A 63 -5.73 2.22 6.14
C GLN A 63 -4.22 2.35 6.23
N VAL A 64 -3.70 2.65 7.42
CA VAL A 64 -2.26 2.77 7.67
C VAL A 64 -1.75 1.48 8.31
N PHE A 65 -0.98 0.72 7.55
CA PHE A 65 -0.33 -0.51 8.00
C PHE A 65 1.15 -0.22 8.33
N HIS A 66 1.39 0.36 9.50
CA HIS A 66 2.74 0.64 10.01
C HIS A 66 2.72 0.71 11.56
N GLY A 67 3.87 0.42 12.18
CA GLY A 67 4.07 0.60 13.62
C GLY A 67 3.04 -0.16 14.49
N ALA A 68 2.51 0.49 15.53
CA ALA A 68 1.48 -0.07 16.40
C ALA A 68 0.10 -0.19 15.72
N SER A 69 -0.19 0.68 14.74
CA SER A 69 -1.47 0.69 14.01
C SER A 69 -1.73 -0.61 13.25
N ARG A 70 -0.67 -1.36 12.91
CA ARG A 70 -0.79 -2.67 12.27
C ARG A 70 -1.56 -3.69 13.11
N LYS A 71 -1.42 -3.66 14.44
CA LYS A 71 -2.09 -4.62 15.36
C LYS A 71 -3.60 -4.38 15.43
N GLN A 72 -4.06 -3.23 14.96
CA GLN A 72 -5.48 -2.85 14.91
C GLN A 72 -6.10 -3.10 13.54
N CYS A 73 -5.30 -3.38 12.51
CA CYS A 73 -5.80 -3.63 11.16
C CYS A 73 -6.06 -5.12 10.98
N SER A 74 -7.34 -5.51 10.88
CA SER A 74 -7.68 -6.87 10.48
C SER A 74 -7.45 -7.05 8.97
N LYS A 75 -7.28 -8.30 8.53
CA LYS A 75 -7.22 -8.64 7.10
C LYS A 75 -8.44 -8.08 6.34
N LYS A 76 -9.62 -8.08 6.98
CA LYS A 76 -10.86 -7.57 6.40
C LYS A 76 -10.79 -6.06 6.17
N ASP A 77 -10.26 -5.30 7.13
CA ASP A 77 -10.13 -3.84 7.02
C ASP A 77 -9.23 -3.46 5.83
N LEU A 78 -8.13 -4.20 5.65
CA LEU A 78 -7.20 -4.02 4.53
C LEU A 78 -7.81 -4.41 3.18
N GLN A 79 -8.78 -5.33 3.16
CA GLN A 79 -9.49 -5.74 1.93
C GLN A 79 -10.59 -4.76 1.53
N SER A 80 -11.22 -4.08 2.51
CA SER A 80 -12.32 -3.14 2.26
C SER A 80 -11.87 -1.70 1.98
N ALA A 81 -10.62 -1.36 2.26
CA ALA A 81 -10.07 -0.03 1.96
C ALA A 81 -9.78 0.13 0.45
N LEU A 82 -9.82 1.37 -0.04
CA LEU A 82 -9.32 1.70 -1.39
C LEU A 82 -7.79 1.84 -1.41
N VAL A 83 -7.20 2.28 -0.30
CA VAL A 83 -5.75 2.50 -0.17
C VAL A 83 -5.23 1.87 1.12
N VAL A 84 -4.13 1.12 1.02
CA VAL A 84 -3.35 0.70 2.19
C VAL A 84 -1.98 1.34 2.12
N LEU A 85 -1.68 2.22 3.08
CA LEU A 85 -0.39 2.88 3.21
C LEU A 85 0.53 2.03 4.08
N THR A 86 1.68 1.65 3.54
CA THR A 86 2.69 0.85 4.26
C THR A 86 4.09 1.41 4.03
N THR A 87 5.03 1.01 4.87
CA THR A 87 6.44 1.36 4.72
C THR A 87 7.27 0.19 4.21
N TYR A 88 8.45 0.48 3.68
CA TYR A 88 9.37 -0.53 3.19
C TYR A 88 9.80 -1.54 4.26
N GLU A 89 9.93 -1.10 5.51
CA GLU A 89 10.21 -1.95 6.68
C GLU A 89 9.11 -2.99 6.95
N MET A 90 7.87 -2.75 6.49
CA MET A 90 6.76 -3.69 6.66
C MET A 90 6.70 -4.75 5.57
N ILE A 91 7.56 -4.64 4.55
CA ILE A 91 7.65 -5.55 3.41
C ILE A 91 8.91 -6.38 3.51
N ALA A 92 10.06 -5.73 3.70
CA ALA A 92 11.29 -6.43 4.05
C ALA A 92 11.14 -6.93 5.48
N GLY A 93 10.90 -8.22 5.69
CA GLY A 93 10.92 -8.82 7.02
C GLY A 93 12.15 -8.33 7.77
N SER A 94 11.96 -7.72 8.95
CA SER A 94 13.05 -7.03 9.64
C SER A 94 14.12 -8.06 10.01
N ALA A 95 15.34 -7.87 9.48
CA ALA A 95 16.49 -8.71 9.76
C ALA A 95 16.94 -8.67 11.24
N ASN A 96 16.47 -7.71 12.03
CA ASN A 96 17.02 -7.41 13.37
C ASN A 96 15.98 -7.41 14.51
N GLY A 97 14.83 -8.07 14.36
CA GLY A 97 13.78 -8.11 15.39
C GLY A 97 13.19 -9.49 15.56
N SER A 98 13.00 -9.92 16.80
CA SER A 98 12.39 -11.20 17.22
C SER A 98 11.23 -11.63 16.32
N GLN A 99 11.31 -12.89 15.85
CA GLN A 99 10.46 -13.45 14.79
C GLN A 99 8.97 -13.60 15.14
N GLU A 100 8.55 -13.36 16.38
CA GLU A 100 7.21 -13.72 16.85
C GLU A 100 6.15 -12.61 16.69
N ASP A 101 6.52 -11.37 16.33
CA ASP A 101 5.62 -10.20 16.44
C ASP A 101 5.53 -9.33 15.15
N GLN A 102 6.06 -9.84 14.04
CA GLN A 102 6.16 -9.14 12.76
C GLN A 102 5.04 -9.56 11.79
N LEU A 103 3.83 -9.01 11.93
CA LEU A 103 2.86 -9.07 10.82
C LEU A 103 3.40 -8.21 9.66
N THR A 104 3.92 -8.86 8.64
CA THR A 104 4.36 -8.24 7.38
C THR A 104 3.25 -8.28 6.35
N VAL A 105 3.38 -7.46 5.30
CA VAL A 105 2.44 -7.50 4.17
C VAL A 105 2.42 -8.88 3.50
N GLU A 106 3.57 -9.58 3.47
CA GLU A 106 3.68 -10.93 2.93
C GLU A 106 2.91 -11.97 3.76
N LEU A 107 2.89 -11.81 5.09
CA LEU A 107 2.14 -12.71 5.98
C LEU A 107 0.62 -12.58 5.86
N LEU A 108 0.11 -11.51 5.27
CA LEU A 108 -1.32 -11.36 4.99
C LEU A 108 -1.81 -12.32 3.89
N ASN A 109 -0.89 -12.87 3.09
CA ASN A 109 -1.17 -13.72 1.93
C ASN A 109 -2.30 -13.15 1.06
N LEU A 110 -2.20 -11.85 0.78
CA LEU A 110 -3.14 -11.07 -0.01
C LEU A 110 -2.54 -10.74 -1.38
N CYS A 111 -3.30 -11.00 -2.43
CA CYS A 111 -3.07 -10.48 -3.77
C CYS A 111 -3.73 -9.10 -3.88
N TRP A 112 -2.91 -8.07 -4.03
CA TRP A 112 -3.39 -6.70 -4.18
C TRP A 112 -3.80 -6.42 -5.62
N PHE A 113 -4.87 -5.63 -5.81
CA PHE A 113 -5.26 -5.18 -7.15
C PHE A 113 -4.16 -4.34 -7.81
N ARG A 114 -3.48 -3.52 -7.01
CA ARG A 114 -2.44 -2.60 -7.46
C ARG A 114 -1.41 -2.39 -6.36
N VAL A 115 -0.15 -2.27 -6.75
CA VAL A 115 0.96 -1.88 -5.88
C VAL A 115 1.60 -0.61 -6.44
N VAL A 116 1.79 0.40 -5.60
CA VAL A 116 2.45 1.67 -5.95
C VAL A 116 3.67 1.84 -5.07
N ILE A 117 4.84 1.98 -5.68
CA ILE A 117 6.11 2.18 -4.98
C ILE A 117 6.49 3.65 -5.08
N ASN A 118 6.34 4.39 -3.98
CA ASN A 118 6.69 5.81 -3.92
C ASN A 118 8.19 5.98 -3.68
N GLU A 119 8.85 6.75 -4.55
CA GLU A 119 10.29 7.03 -4.46
C GLU A 119 11.17 5.77 -4.57
N ALA A 120 10.81 4.82 -5.45
CA ALA A 120 11.51 3.55 -5.66
C ALA A 120 13.05 3.69 -5.83
N GLN A 121 13.50 4.80 -6.42
CA GLN A 121 14.92 5.15 -6.59
C GLN A 121 15.71 5.23 -5.28
N ILE A 122 15.06 5.65 -4.18
CA ILE A 122 15.73 5.79 -2.88
C ILE A 122 16.09 4.41 -2.32
N GLN A 123 15.25 3.41 -2.56
CA GLN A 123 15.44 2.09 -1.97
C GLN A 123 16.27 1.14 -2.84
N MET A 124 16.24 1.29 -4.16
CA MET A 124 17.16 0.54 -5.04
C MET A 124 18.63 0.85 -4.76
N GLN A 125 18.94 2.00 -4.16
CA GLN A 125 20.30 2.34 -3.72
C GLN A 125 20.67 1.73 -2.36
N THR A 126 19.68 1.33 -1.54
CA THR A 126 19.91 0.86 -0.18
C THR A 126 19.88 -0.67 -0.08
N GLU A 127 19.01 -1.37 -0.81
CA GLU A 127 18.86 -2.84 -0.72
C GLU A 127 18.42 -3.47 -2.08
N PRO A 128 19.33 -3.93 -2.95
CA PRO A 128 19.01 -4.36 -4.32
C PRO A 128 18.21 -5.68 -4.49
N GLY A 129 17.71 -6.30 -3.40
CA GLY A 129 17.01 -7.60 -3.44
C GLY A 129 15.55 -7.60 -2.96
N THR A 130 15.08 -6.52 -2.33
CA THR A 130 13.82 -6.48 -1.56
C THR A 130 12.55 -6.70 -2.39
N PHE A 131 12.59 -6.46 -3.71
CA PHE A 131 11.40 -6.52 -4.57
C PHE A 131 11.36 -7.69 -5.55
N SER A 132 12.26 -8.66 -5.41
CA SER A 132 12.36 -9.82 -6.31
C SER A 132 11.07 -10.67 -6.35
N ASN A 133 10.23 -10.60 -5.31
CA ASN A 133 8.95 -11.30 -5.23
C ASN A 133 7.76 -10.55 -5.87
N PHE A 134 7.94 -9.29 -6.31
CA PHE A 134 6.88 -8.53 -6.97
C PHE A 134 7.06 -8.62 -8.50
N SER A 135 6.03 -9.09 -9.20
CA SER A 135 6.04 -9.20 -10.66
C SER A 135 6.40 -7.85 -11.31
N PRO A 136 7.29 -7.81 -12.33
CA PRO A 136 7.80 -6.57 -12.93
C PRO A 136 6.77 -5.68 -13.64
N SER A 137 5.49 -6.07 -13.66
CA SER A 137 4.44 -5.42 -14.45
C SER A 137 3.86 -4.14 -13.84
N LEU A 138 4.35 -3.67 -12.69
CA LEU A 138 3.93 -2.39 -12.09
C LEU A 138 5.13 -1.53 -11.71
N TYR A 139 5.85 -1.04 -12.71
CA TYR A 139 6.71 0.13 -12.54
C TYR A 139 6.13 1.27 -13.37
N PHE A 140 6.12 2.46 -12.77
CA PHE A 140 5.64 3.76 -13.25
C PHE A 140 4.28 4.25 -12.73
N ALA A 141 4.38 5.10 -11.70
CA ALA A 141 3.65 6.37 -11.58
C ALA A 141 4.63 7.43 -11.01
#